data_AF-A0A428VW17-F1
#
_entry.id   AF-A0A428VW17-F1
#
_cell.length_a   1.000
_cell.length_b   1.000
_cell.length_c   1.000
_cell.angle_alpha   90.00
_cell.angle_beta   90.00
_cell.angle_gamma   90.00
#
_symmetry.space_group_name_H-M   'P 1'
#
loop_
_entity.id
_entity.type
_entity.pdbx_description
1 polymer ?
#
loop_
_entity_poly.entity_id
_entity_poly.type
_entity_poly.pdbx_seq_one_letter_code
_entity_poly.pdbx_strand_id
1 'polypeptide(L)'
;MTIRLVIARPLPGTVGESRRVVHVFPVPTEETTPERLIAYCGETFGPGELELLERPLGMPCVTCLHRAPTPESAEQPAIEQ
;
A
#
# COMPACT_ATOMS: atom_id res chain seq x y z
N MET A 1 3.50 2.87 -19.19
CA MET A 1 3.84 3.24 -17.80
C MET A 1 3.52 2.06 -16.91
N THR A 2 4.54 1.40 -16.37
CA THR A 2 4.38 0.30 -15.43
C THR A 2 4.30 0.86 -14.01
N ILE A 3 3.35 0.36 -13.22
CA ILE A 3 3.14 0.76 -11.83
C ILE A 3 3.49 -0.44 -10.96
N ARG A 4 4.32 -0.23 -9.96
CA ARG A 4 4.56 -1.21 -8.91
C ARG A 4 3.71 -0.86 -7.70
N LEU A 5 3.10 -1.89 -7.10
CA LEU A 5 2.43 -1.74 -5.82
C LEU A 5 3.44 -1.88 -4.70
N VAL A 6 3.36 -0.96 -3.75
CA VAL A 6 4.13 -0.97 -2.52
C VAL A 6 3.18 -0.97 -1.34
N ILE A 7 3.45 -1.80 -0.35
CA ILE A 7 2.74 -1.80 0.93
C ILE A 7 3.65 -1.24 2.01
N ALA A 8 3.16 -0.24 2.73
CA ALA A 8 3.95 0.42 3.76
C ALA A 8 3.06 0.88 4.91
N ARG A 9 3.66 1.11 6.06
CA ARG A 9 3.01 1.58 7.28
C ARG A 9 3.72 2.83 7.79
N PRO A 10 3.01 3.83 8.32
CA PRO A 10 3.64 4.98 8.96
C PRO A 10 4.56 4.56 10.11
N LEU A 11 5.71 5.22 10.26
CA LEU A 11 6.56 5.03 11.42
C LEU A 11 5.84 5.49 12.70
N PRO A 12 6.21 4.94 13.87
CA PRO A 12 5.67 5.41 15.15
C PRO A 12 5.87 6.93 15.30
N GLY A 13 4.81 7.65 15.66
CA GLY A 13 4.85 9.10 15.82
C GLY A 13 4.61 9.93 14.55
N THR A 14 4.58 9.31 13.37
CA THR A 14 4.20 10.00 12.11
C THR A 14 2.71 10.33 12.08
N VAL A 15 1.88 9.38 12.51
CA VAL A 15 0.42 9.54 12.65
C VAL A 15 0.01 9.06 14.04
N GLY A 16 -1.21 9.38 14.47
CA GLY A 16 -1.77 8.77 15.68
C GLY A 16 -1.95 7.26 15.50
N GLU A 17 -1.80 6.47 16.57
CA GLU A 17 -1.82 4.99 16.51
C GLU A 17 -3.09 4.41 15.84
N SER A 18 -4.24 5.08 15.99
CA SER A 18 -5.49 4.67 15.33
C SER A 18 -5.44 4.75 13.80
N ARG A 19 -4.49 5.50 13.24
CA ARG A 19 -4.24 5.67 11.81
C ARG A 19 -2.97 4.94 11.36
N ARG A 20 -2.25 4.29 12.26
CA ARG A 20 -1.02 3.54 11.95
C ARG A 20 -1.37 2.15 11.38
N VAL A 21 -2.03 2.16 10.24
CA VAL A 21 -2.45 0.96 9.49
C VAL A 21 -1.59 0.76 8.24
N VAL A 22 -1.74 -0.37 7.58
CA VAL A 22 -1.02 -0.68 6.34
C VAL A 22 -1.73 -0.03 5.15
N HIS A 23 -0.99 0.75 4.37
CA HIS A 23 -1.47 1.41 3.15
C HIS A 23 -0.85 0.78 1.90
N VAL A 24 -1.55 0.93 0.79
CA VAL A 24 -1.10 0.48 -0.54
C VAL A 24 -0.84 1.72 -1.40
N PHE A 25 0.33 1.77 -2.00
CA PHE A 25 0.84 2.88 -2.79
C PHE A 25 1.10 2.43 -4.23
N PRO A 26 0.52 3.08 -5.24
CA PRO A 26 0.98 2.97 -6.61
C PRO A 26 2.27 3.79 -6.78
N VAL A 27 3.36 3.14 -7.17
CA VAL A 27 4.64 3.79 -7.44
C VAL A 27 4.97 3.61 -8.92
N PRO A 28 5.15 4.70 -9.70
CA PRO A 28 5.62 4.58 -11.08
C PRO A 28 7.01 3.94 -11.08
N THR A 29 7.27 2.99 -11.98
CA THR A 29 8.60 2.35 -12.09
C THR A 29 9.62 3.21 -12.84
N GLU A 30 9.34 4.49 -13.04
CA GLU A 30 10.23 5.44 -13.72
C GLU A 30 11.42 5.83 -12.81
N GLU A 31 12.50 6.34 -13.39
CA GLU A 31 13.80 6.51 -12.71
C GLU A 31 13.77 7.51 -11.54
N THR A 32 12.75 8.36 -11.42
CA THR A 32 12.66 9.36 -10.36
C THR A 32 11.78 8.86 -9.22
N THR A 33 12.38 8.70 -8.04
CA THR A 33 11.64 8.41 -6.81
C THR A 33 10.80 9.64 -6.44
N PRO A 34 9.48 9.49 -6.23
CA PRO A 34 8.62 10.62 -5.90
C PRO A 34 8.96 11.18 -4.50
N GLU A 35 8.95 12.51 -4.37
CA GLU A 35 9.18 13.19 -3.09
C GLU A 35 8.11 12.87 -2.05
N ARG A 36 6.91 12.51 -2.50
CA ARG A 36 5.82 12.03 -1.64
C ARG A 36 5.08 10.86 -2.26
N LEU A 37 4.76 9.89 -1.43
CA LEU A 37 3.93 8.75 -1.78
C LEU A 37 2.48 9.00 -1.36
N ILE A 38 1.55 8.80 -2.31
CA ILE A 38 0.11 8.96 -2.08
C ILE A 38 -0.51 7.57 -2.08
N ALA A 39 -1.12 7.19 -0.96
CA ALA A 39 -1.83 5.92 -0.84
C ALA A 39 -3.16 5.96 -1.61
N TYR A 40 -3.73 4.81 -1.93
CA TYR A 40 -5.06 4.75 -2.55
C TYR A 40 -6.18 5.38 -1.69
N CYS A 41 -6.00 5.49 -0.38
CA CYS A 41 -6.93 6.20 0.51
C CYS A 41 -6.78 7.73 0.47
N GLY A 42 -5.73 8.25 -0.17
CA GLY A 42 -5.41 9.68 -0.26
C GLY A 42 -4.42 10.19 0.79
N GLU A 43 -4.05 9.37 1.78
CA GLU A 43 -2.99 9.77 2.73
C GLU A 43 -1.65 9.91 2.01
N THR A 44 -0.86 10.88 2.44
CA THR A 44 0.40 11.23 1.79
C THR A 44 1.54 11.25 2.78
N PHE A 45 2.67 10.67 2.39
CA PHE A 45 3.86 10.55 3.23
C PHE A 45 5.11 10.90 2.43
N GLY A 46 6.05 11.58 3.06
CA GLY A 46 7.37 11.91 2.54
C GLY A 46 8.45 10.89 2.91
N PRO A 47 9.72 11.22 2.62
CA PRO A 47 10.85 10.35 2.90
C PRO A 47 11.04 10.15 4.41
N GLY A 48 11.27 8.91 4.83
CA GLY A 48 11.51 8.59 6.24
C GLY A 48 10.25 8.57 7.11
N GLU A 49 9.05 8.69 6.54
CA GLU A 49 7.78 8.60 7.29
C GLU A 49 7.14 7.20 7.23
N LEU A 50 7.66 6.33 6.37
CA LEU A 50 7.11 5.02 6.07
C LEU A 50 8.11 3.88 6.33
N GLU A 51 7.60 2.81 6.90
CA GLU A 51 8.22 1.48 6.93
C GLU A 51 7.68 0.66 5.76
N LEU A 52 8.57 0.25 4.85
CA LEU A 52 8.25 -0.66 3.76
C LEU A 52 8.02 -2.07 4.29
N LEU A 53 6.93 -2.71 3.88
CA LEU A 53 6.58 -4.07 4.31
C LEU A 53 6.78 -5.06 3.16
N GLU A 54 7.35 -6.23 3.45
CA GLU A 54 7.48 -7.32 2.47
C GLU A 54 6.16 -8.07 2.25
N ARG A 55 5.28 -8.04 3.25
CA ARG A 55 3.94 -8.65 3.25
C ARG A 55 3.00 -7.82 4.13
N PRO A 56 1.67 -7.85 3.90
CA PRO A 56 0.74 -7.10 4.73
C PRO A 56 0.79 -7.64 6.16
N LEU A 57 1.27 -6.82 7.10
CA LEU A 57 1.40 -7.17 8.52
C LEU A 57 0.71 -6.12 9.40
N GLY A 58 -0.29 -6.56 10.16
CA GLY A 58 -1.16 -5.68 10.96
C GLY A 58 -2.46 -5.33 10.22
N MET A 59 -3.19 -4.36 10.75
CA MET A 59 -4.49 -3.95 10.18
C MET A 59 -4.27 -3.16 8.88
N PRO A 60 -4.90 -3.54 7.76
CA PRO A 60 -4.86 -2.75 6.54
C PRO A 60 -5.85 -1.58 6.60
N CYS A 61 -5.52 -0.51 5.90
CA CYS A 61 -6.48 0.52 5.56
C CYS A 61 -7.56 -0.09 4.64
N VAL A 62 -8.80 -0.14 5.12
CA VAL A 62 -9.94 -0.73 4.38
C VAL A 62 -10.12 -0.06 3.02
N THR A 63 -9.97 1.27 2.95
CA THR A 63 -10.06 2.01 1.68
C THR A 63 -8.95 1.61 0.70
N CYS A 64 -7.73 1.39 1.19
CA CYS A 64 -6.64 0.90 0.34
C CYS A 64 -6.92 -0.52 -0.16
N LEU A 65 -7.41 -1.40 0.71
CA LEU A 65 -7.74 -2.79 0.34
C LEU A 65 -8.82 -2.84 -0.73
N HIS A 66 -9.88 -2.03 -0.61
CA HIS A 66 -10.98 -1.97 -1.58
C HIS A 66 -10.55 -1.38 -2.94
N ARG A 67 -9.59 -0.44 -2.95
CA ARG A 67 -9.16 0.27 -4.16
C ARG A 67 -7.92 -0.34 -4.82
N ALA A 68 -7.19 -1.19 -4.10
CA ALA A 68 -6.03 -1.86 -4.66
C ALA A 68 -6.46 -2.73 -5.84
N PRO A 69 -5.71 -2.73 -6.96
CA PRO A 69 -6.03 -3.59 -8.08
C PRO A 69 -5.82 -5.05 -7.65
N THR A 70 -6.82 -5.88 -7.94
CA THR A 70 -6.67 -7.34 -7.83
C THR A 70 -5.90 -7.84 -9.05
N PRO A 71 -5.11 -8.90 -8.92
CA PRO A 71 -4.61 -9.60 -10.11
C PRO A 71 -5.84 -10.11 -10.87
N GLU A 72 -6.13 -9.52 -12.03
CA GLU A 72 -7.14 -10.01 -12.94
C GLU A 72 -6.80 -11.45 -13.33
N SER A 73 -7.64 -12.39 -12.91
CA SER A 73 -7.59 -13.82 -13.27
C SER A 73 -6.23 -14.52 -13.09
N ALA A 74 -5.73 -14.62 -11.86
CA ALA A 74 -5.12 -15.90 -11.49
C ALA A 74 -6.30 -16.88 -11.36
N GLU A 75 -6.37 -17.87 -12.24
CA GLU A 75 -7.34 -18.97 -12.18
C GLU A 75 -7.53 -19.39 -10.72
N GLN A 76 -8.67 -19.07 -10.12
CA GLN A 76 -8.98 -19.58 -8.79
C GLN A 76 -9.30 -21.07 -9.01
N PRO A 77 -8.49 -22.02 -8.51
CA PRO A 77 -8.94 -23.41 -8.53
C PRO A 77 -10.27 -23.43 -7.78
N ALA A 78 -11.28 -24.04 -8.42
CA ALA A 78 -12.57 -24.22 -7.81
C ALA A 78 -12.36 -24.85 -6.44
N ILE A 79 -12.80 -24.16 -5.40
CA ILE A 79 -12.87 -24.74 -4.06
C ILE A 79 -14.02 -25.74 -4.16
N GLU A 80 -13.73 -27.00 -4.46
CA GLU A 80 -14.71 -28.07 -4.30
C GLU A 80 -15.07 -28.14 -2.81
N GLN A 81 -16.36 -27.96 -2.53
CA GLN A 81 -16.95 -28.12 -1.21
C GLN A 81 -17.27 -29.59 -0.94
#